data_AF-A0A956ATB6-F1
#
_entry.id   AF-A0A956ATB6-F1
#
_cell.length_a   1.000
_cell.length_b   1.000
_cell.length_c   1.000
_cell.angle_alpha   90.00
_cell.angle_beta   90.00
_cell.angle_gamma   90.00
#
_symmetry.space_group_name_H-M   'P 1'
#
loop_
_entity.id
_entity.type
_entity.pdbx_description
1 polymer ?
#
loop_
_entity_poly.entity_id
_entity_poly.type
_entity_poly.pdbx_seq_one_letter_code
_entity_poly.pdbx_strand_id
1 'polypeptide(L)'
;MTPPTATAAPSPGAGFVLDPFAVPDAHDERWAIDLPEAAEAATAMLDAIEKRTTAVEGAIADAPDRIGVAIERAARPTRTAFALDEDGAETPEDRLAAALRPRADRASFGIGDAISDEIRAIEARLEALIASVRRVAHVETRVAGRVVARSTLGWTGSACLVVDPEITPETADNHARTLALAVRVRQTRLRLALVVLTGAARSAALLAAGGLSALPAIYRFVRQVIDEVDAFNQAAETAEPIGETS
;
A
#
# COMPACT_ATOMS: atom_id res chain seq x y z
N MET A 1 -49.35 25.80 2.71
CA MET A 1 -48.80 24.65 1.94
C MET A 1 -47.31 24.85 1.89
N THR A 2 -46.59 24.16 2.76
CA THR A 2 -45.13 24.19 2.86
C THR A 2 -44.60 22.99 2.08
N PRO A 3 -43.63 23.14 1.17
CA PRO A 3 -43.09 21.99 0.45
C PRO A 3 -42.29 21.09 1.41
N PRO A 4 -42.24 19.77 1.16
CA PRO A 4 -41.48 18.84 1.99
C PRO A 4 -39.97 19.06 1.82
N THR A 5 -39.27 19.08 2.96
CA THR A 5 -37.82 19.06 3.09
C THR A 5 -37.27 17.83 2.37
N ALA A 6 -36.37 18.05 1.41
CA ALA A 6 -35.65 16.97 0.74
C ALA A 6 -34.72 16.29 1.75
N THR A 7 -35.00 15.02 2.06
CA THR A 7 -34.07 14.10 2.73
C THR A 7 -32.85 13.92 1.83
N ALA A 8 -31.71 14.45 2.27
CA ALA A 8 -30.43 14.19 1.62
C ALA A 8 -30.13 12.69 1.72
N ALA A 9 -29.84 12.06 0.58
CA ALA A 9 -29.42 10.66 0.53
C ALA A 9 -28.11 10.48 1.32
N PRO A 10 -27.93 9.36 2.04
CA PRO A 10 -26.66 9.03 2.67
C PRO A 10 -25.58 8.93 1.59
N SER A 11 -24.47 9.66 1.77
CA SER A 11 -23.29 9.49 0.92
C SER A 11 -22.83 8.03 0.95
N PRO A 12 -22.50 7.43 -0.20
CA PRO A 12 -21.97 6.07 -0.24
C PRO A 12 -20.71 5.97 0.62
N GLY A 13 -20.61 4.85 1.33
CA GLY A 13 -19.76 4.60 2.49
C GLY A 13 -18.36 5.21 2.45
N ALA A 14 -17.98 5.81 3.58
CA ALA A 14 -16.61 6.17 3.91
C ALA A 14 -15.78 4.89 4.07
N GLY A 15 -15.41 4.28 2.94
CA GLY A 15 -14.49 3.15 2.87
C GLY A 15 -13.08 3.61 3.17
N PHE A 16 -12.35 2.80 3.95
CA PHE A 16 -10.94 3.01 4.24
C PHE A 16 -10.09 2.43 3.10
N VAL A 17 -9.93 3.18 2.01
CA VAL A 17 -9.07 2.76 0.90
C VAL A 17 -7.61 2.99 1.29
N LEU A 18 -7.00 1.98 1.93
CA LEU A 18 -5.54 1.85 1.95
C LEU A 18 -5.11 1.34 0.58
N ASP A 19 -5.24 2.11 -0.48
CA ASP A 19 -4.46 1.82 -1.67
C ASP A 19 -3.16 2.64 -1.50
N PRO A 20 -2.00 2.01 -1.24
CA PRO A 20 -0.73 2.71 -1.15
C PRO A 20 -0.29 3.36 -2.46
N PHE A 21 -0.97 3.06 -3.58
CA PHE A 21 -0.65 3.50 -4.93
C PHE A 21 -1.81 4.21 -5.65
N ALA A 22 -3.02 4.25 -5.08
CA ALA A 22 -4.09 5.09 -5.60
C ALA A 22 -3.57 6.52 -5.65
N VAL A 23 -3.49 7.05 -6.86
CA VAL A 23 -3.28 8.48 -7.06
C VAL A 23 -4.61 9.13 -6.71
N PRO A 24 -4.72 9.84 -5.57
CA PRO A 24 -5.94 10.57 -5.31
C PRO A 24 -6.10 11.61 -6.42
N ASP A 25 -7.34 11.80 -6.90
CA ASP A 25 -7.71 12.93 -7.75
C ASP A 25 -7.08 14.22 -7.19
N ALA A 26 -6.72 15.17 -8.07
CA ALA A 26 -5.80 16.30 -7.85
C ALA A 26 -6.09 17.27 -6.67
N HIS A 27 -7.01 16.95 -5.78
CA HIS A 27 -7.25 17.61 -4.52
C HIS A 27 -6.48 16.90 -3.39
N ASP A 28 -6.06 17.66 -2.37
CA ASP A 28 -5.19 17.24 -1.25
C ASP A 28 -5.39 15.79 -0.76
N GLU A 29 -4.29 15.13 -0.38
CA GLU A 29 -4.34 13.78 0.22
C GLU A 29 -5.12 13.86 1.54
N ARG A 30 -6.41 13.54 1.46
CA ARG A 30 -7.35 13.61 2.58
C ARG A 30 -7.54 12.22 3.14
N TRP A 31 -7.05 12.03 4.36
CA TRP A 31 -7.29 10.84 5.16
C TRP A 31 -8.42 11.16 6.13
N ALA A 32 -9.62 10.64 5.84
CA ALA A 32 -10.79 10.85 6.68
C ALA A 32 -11.23 9.52 7.29
N ILE A 33 -11.48 9.51 8.60
CA ILE A 33 -12.11 8.39 9.29
C ILE A 33 -13.47 8.85 9.82
N ASP A 34 -14.50 8.03 9.59
CA ASP A 34 -15.81 8.21 10.21
C ASP A 34 -15.93 7.19 11.35
N LEU A 35 -15.88 7.69 12.58
CA LEU A 35 -15.98 6.87 13.76
C LEU A 35 -17.46 6.75 14.17
N PRO A 36 -17.88 5.56 14.65
CA PRO A 36 -19.20 5.41 15.23
C PRO A 36 -19.32 6.30 16.48
N GLU A 37 -20.55 6.74 16.77
CA GLU A 37 -20.84 7.58 17.94
C GLU A 37 -20.55 6.85 19.26
N ALA A 38 -20.69 5.52 19.27
CA ALA A 38 -20.36 4.68 20.41
C ALA A 38 -18.84 4.59 20.59
N ALA A 39 -18.37 5.16 21.70
CA ALA A 39 -17.00 5.10 22.23
C ALA A 39 -16.29 3.74 22.05
N GLU A 40 -16.92 2.66 22.52
CA GLU A 40 -16.36 1.30 22.47
C GLU A 40 -16.20 0.82 21.02
N ALA A 41 -17.17 1.12 20.15
CA ALA A 41 -17.12 0.75 18.75
C ALA A 41 -16.03 1.55 18.00
N ALA A 42 -15.85 2.83 18.33
CA ALA A 42 -14.81 3.66 17.74
C ALA A 42 -13.41 3.15 18.13
N THR A 43 -13.23 2.79 19.40
CA THR A 43 -12.00 2.20 19.93
C THR A 43 -11.69 0.87 19.23
N ALA A 44 -12.67 -0.04 19.13
CA ALA A 44 -12.50 -1.33 18.48
C ALA A 44 -12.15 -1.20 16.98
N MET A 45 -12.74 -0.22 16.29
CA MET A 45 -12.43 0.09 14.90
C MET A 45 -10.98 0.57 14.74
N LEU A 46 -10.53 1.50 15.61
CA LEU A 46 -9.15 1.99 15.60
C LEU A 46 -8.15 0.87 15.91
N ASP A 47 -8.42 0.01 16.89
CA ASP A 47 -7.59 -1.16 17.23
C ASP A 47 -7.42 -2.10 16.01
N ALA A 48 -8.51 -2.33 15.27
CA ALA A 48 -8.47 -3.16 14.07
C ALA A 48 -7.58 -2.55 12.97
N ILE A 49 -7.67 -1.23 12.76
CA ILE A 49 -6.83 -0.50 11.80
C ILE A 49 -5.36 -0.50 12.24
N GLU A 50 -5.08 -0.33 13.53
CA GLU A 50 -3.73 -0.38 14.09
C GLU A 50 -3.10 -1.76 13.93
N LYS A 51 -3.84 -2.82 14.24
CA LYS A 51 -3.39 -4.21 14.05
C LYS A 51 -3.06 -4.48 12.58
N ARG A 52 -3.93 -4.02 11.67
CA ARG A 52 -3.74 -4.14 10.22
C ARG A 52 -2.49 -3.41 9.74
N THR A 53 -2.33 -2.15 10.15
CA THR A 53 -1.17 -1.32 9.81
C THR A 53 0.13 -1.97 10.29
N THR A 54 0.12 -2.55 11.49
CA THR A 54 1.27 -3.27 12.06
C THR A 54 1.64 -4.51 11.27
N ALA A 55 0.67 -5.27 10.77
CA ALA A 55 0.91 -6.44 9.92
C ALA A 55 1.58 -6.05 8.59
N VAL A 56 1.09 -4.98 7.95
CA VAL A 56 1.67 -4.45 6.70
C VAL A 56 3.09 -3.93 6.92
N GLU A 57 3.31 -3.19 8.02
CA GLU A 57 4.63 -2.73 8.42
C GLU A 57 5.63 -3.87 8.59
N GLY A 58 5.20 -4.97 9.23
CA GLY A 58 6.02 -6.18 9.37
C GLY A 58 6.37 -6.81 8.01
N ALA A 59 5.37 -7.02 7.16
CA ALA A 59 5.58 -7.61 5.83
C ALA A 59 6.55 -6.79 4.96
N ILE A 60 6.47 -5.45 5.03
CA ILE A 60 7.37 -4.54 4.31
C ILE A 60 8.77 -4.54 4.93
N ALA A 61 8.88 -4.61 6.26
CA ALA A 61 10.16 -4.67 6.95
C ALA A 61 10.96 -5.93 6.59
N ASP A 62 10.27 -7.06 6.38
CA ASP A 62 10.88 -8.34 6.03
C ASP A 62 11.20 -8.48 4.52
N ALA A 63 10.60 -7.64 3.67
CA ALA A 63 10.72 -7.73 2.22
C ALA A 63 12.17 -7.65 1.68
N PRO A 64 13.08 -6.79 2.18
CA PRO A 64 14.48 -6.76 1.74
C PRO A 64 15.23 -8.08 1.91
N ASP A 65 14.97 -8.80 3.01
CA ASP A 65 15.62 -10.07 3.31
C ASP A 65 15.05 -11.17 2.43
N ARG A 66 13.72 -11.20 2.24
CA ARG A 66 13.04 -12.10 1.29
C ARG A 66 13.57 -11.94 -0.13
N ILE A 67 13.75 -10.69 -0.60
CA ILE A 67 14.37 -10.37 -1.90
C ILE A 67 15.81 -10.88 -1.96
N GLY A 68 16.60 -10.65 -0.90
CA GLY A 68 17.98 -11.13 -0.82
C GLY A 68 18.09 -12.65 -0.95
N VAL A 69 17.28 -13.38 -0.19
CA VAL A 69 17.22 -14.85 -0.24
C VAL A 69 16.81 -15.35 -1.62
N ALA A 70 15.82 -14.71 -2.26
CA ALA A 70 15.39 -15.07 -3.61
C ALA A 70 16.51 -14.86 -4.64
N ILE A 71 17.23 -13.74 -4.56
CA ILE A 71 18.39 -13.43 -5.40
C ILE A 71 19.51 -14.47 -5.21
N GLU A 72 19.87 -14.78 -3.97
CA GLU A 72 20.91 -15.77 -3.67
C GLU A 72 20.52 -17.15 -4.18
N ARG A 73 19.24 -17.53 -4.05
CA ARG A 73 18.71 -18.80 -4.57
C ARG A 73 18.80 -18.86 -6.09
N ALA A 74 18.52 -17.75 -6.78
CA ALA A 74 18.66 -17.67 -8.23
C ALA A 74 20.11 -17.79 -8.71
N ALA A 75 21.05 -17.23 -7.94
CA ALA A 75 22.48 -17.26 -8.28
C ALA A 75 23.13 -18.64 -8.08
N ARG A 76 22.52 -19.54 -7.30
CA ARG A 76 23.07 -20.89 -7.09
C ARG A 76 22.94 -21.74 -8.35
N PRO A 77 24.02 -22.35 -8.85
CA PRO A 77 23.96 -23.28 -9.97
C PRO A 77 23.08 -24.46 -9.60
N THR A 78 21.92 -24.57 -10.26
CA THR A 78 20.98 -25.66 -9.99
C THR A 78 21.56 -26.94 -10.59
N ARG A 79 21.98 -27.89 -9.75
CA ARG A 79 22.33 -29.24 -10.19
C ARG A 79 21.06 -29.89 -10.75
N THR A 80 20.92 -29.85 -12.08
CA THR A 80 20.09 -30.75 -12.91
C THR A 80 18.84 -31.28 -12.19
N ALA A 81 17.82 -30.44 -12.01
CA ALA A 81 16.47 -30.88 -11.75
C ALA A 81 15.63 -30.51 -12.97
N PHE A 82 15.09 -31.54 -13.61
CA PHE A 82 14.22 -31.42 -14.78
C PHE A 82 13.05 -30.48 -14.49
N ALA A 83 12.71 -29.69 -15.51
CA ALA A 83 11.63 -28.70 -15.61
C ALA A 83 10.56 -28.76 -14.50
N LEU A 84 10.67 -27.85 -13.53
CA LEU A 84 9.49 -27.37 -12.82
C LEU A 84 8.80 -26.37 -13.74
N ASP A 85 7.57 -26.67 -14.14
CA ASP A 85 6.66 -25.72 -14.78
C ASP A 85 6.55 -24.44 -13.93
N GLU A 86 6.48 -23.28 -14.58
CA GLU A 86 6.29 -21.98 -13.88
C GLU A 86 5.01 -21.97 -13.03
N ASP A 87 4.05 -22.86 -13.30
CA ASP A 87 2.79 -23.02 -12.55
C ASP A 87 2.96 -23.71 -11.19
N GLY A 88 4.13 -24.30 -10.89
CA GLY A 88 4.40 -24.98 -9.61
C GLY A 88 4.98 -24.10 -8.50
N ALA A 89 5.21 -22.80 -8.75
CA ALA A 89 5.84 -21.92 -7.78
C ALA A 89 4.83 -21.41 -6.72
N GLU A 90 4.82 -22.05 -5.55
CA GLU A 90 3.92 -21.73 -4.44
C GLU A 90 4.18 -20.33 -3.84
N THR A 91 5.43 -19.85 -3.87
CA THR A 91 5.80 -18.58 -3.23
C THR A 91 6.21 -17.48 -4.23
N PRO A 92 5.98 -16.19 -3.91
CA PRO A 92 6.46 -15.05 -4.71
C PRO A 92 7.98 -15.11 -4.98
N GLU A 93 8.74 -15.56 -3.98
CA GLU A 93 10.19 -15.69 -4.01
C GLU A 93 10.64 -16.77 -4.98
N ASP A 94 9.92 -17.89 -5.06
CA ASP A 94 10.23 -18.97 -6.00
C ASP A 94 9.97 -18.53 -7.44
N ARG A 95 8.92 -17.74 -7.68
CA ARG A 95 8.66 -17.14 -9.00
C ARG A 95 9.76 -16.16 -9.40
N LEU A 96 10.19 -15.28 -8.47
CA LEU A 96 11.31 -14.37 -8.72
C LEU A 96 12.58 -15.16 -9.02
N ALA A 97 12.92 -16.16 -8.18
CA ALA A 97 14.12 -16.95 -8.36
C ALA A 97 14.11 -17.72 -9.69
N ALA A 98 12.97 -18.30 -10.08
CA ALA A 98 12.82 -18.99 -11.37
C ALA A 98 13.00 -18.04 -12.56
N ALA A 99 12.46 -16.81 -12.46
CA ALA A 99 12.51 -15.85 -13.55
C ALA A 99 13.86 -15.10 -13.65
N LEU A 100 14.66 -15.08 -12.57
CA LEU A 100 16.06 -14.62 -12.59
C LEU A 100 17.05 -15.64 -13.19
N ARG A 101 16.64 -16.90 -13.42
CA ARG A 101 17.54 -17.92 -13.99
C ARG A 101 17.90 -17.60 -15.46
N PRO A 102 19.16 -17.78 -15.87
CA PRO A 102 19.57 -17.59 -17.25
C PRO A 102 18.82 -18.57 -18.16
N ARG A 103 18.13 -18.07 -19.19
CA ARG A 103 17.51 -18.89 -20.25
C ARG A 103 18.41 -18.84 -21.48
N ALA A 104 18.99 -19.99 -21.86
CA ALA A 104 19.97 -20.07 -22.94
C ALA A 104 19.40 -19.85 -24.36
N ASP A 105 18.09 -20.07 -24.58
CA ASP A 105 17.55 -20.31 -25.94
C ASP A 105 16.52 -19.30 -26.48
N ARG A 106 16.38 -18.09 -25.92
CA ARG A 106 15.41 -17.10 -26.42
C ARG A 106 16.03 -15.76 -26.81
N ALA A 107 16.64 -15.72 -27.99
CA ALA A 107 16.85 -14.48 -28.73
C ALA A 107 15.52 -14.07 -29.41
N SER A 108 14.64 -13.40 -28.68
CA SER A 108 13.37 -12.89 -29.24
C SER A 108 13.50 -11.41 -29.59
N PHE A 109 13.43 -11.11 -30.89
CA PHE A 109 13.31 -9.75 -31.43
C PHE A 109 11.90 -9.23 -31.10
N GLY A 110 11.79 -8.24 -30.22
CA GLY A 110 10.51 -7.68 -29.73
C GLY A 110 10.46 -7.44 -28.21
N ILE A 111 11.44 -7.96 -27.46
CA ILE A 111 11.56 -7.74 -26.01
C ILE A 111 11.83 -6.27 -25.66
N GLY A 112 12.48 -5.51 -26.54
CA GLY A 112 12.88 -4.12 -26.28
C GLY A 112 11.71 -3.17 -26.01
N ASP A 113 10.65 -3.24 -26.83
CA ASP A 113 9.49 -2.34 -26.71
C ASP A 113 8.65 -2.66 -25.47
N ALA A 114 8.41 -3.94 -25.20
CA ALA A 114 7.69 -4.39 -24.00
C ALA A 114 8.42 -3.99 -22.71
N ILE A 115 9.74 -4.13 -22.66
CA ILE A 115 10.56 -3.67 -21.53
C ILE A 115 10.47 -2.15 -21.38
N SER A 116 10.47 -1.38 -22.48
CA SER A 116 10.38 0.08 -22.43
C SER A 116 9.05 0.56 -21.83
N ASP A 117 7.94 -0.06 -22.22
CA ASP A 117 6.62 0.28 -21.68
C ASP A 117 6.50 -0.09 -20.19
N GLU A 118 7.04 -1.24 -19.78
CA GLU A 118 7.09 -1.65 -18.38
C GLU A 118 7.94 -0.69 -17.53
N ILE A 119 9.11 -0.29 -18.01
CA ILE A 119 9.97 0.69 -17.32
C ILE A 119 9.24 2.02 -17.14
N ARG A 120 8.59 2.54 -18.20
CA ARG A 120 7.79 3.78 -18.11
C ARG A 120 6.65 3.67 -17.10
N ALA A 121 5.96 2.53 -17.03
CA ALA A 121 4.92 2.30 -16.04
C ALA A 121 5.47 2.29 -14.59
N ILE A 122 6.68 1.77 -14.38
CA ILE A 122 7.36 1.81 -13.07
C ILE A 122 7.75 3.23 -12.71
N GLU A 123 8.37 3.97 -13.62
CA GLU A 123 8.73 5.37 -13.41
C GLU A 123 7.51 6.19 -13.02
N ALA A 124 6.39 6.04 -13.75
CA ALA A 124 5.14 6.71 -13.43
C ALA A 124 4.59 6.34 -12.04
N ARG A 125 4.65 5.07 -11.64
CA ARG A 125 4.20 4.62 -10.31
C ARG A 125 5.11 5.10 -9.19
N LEU A 126 6.42 5.08 -9.40
CA LEU A 126 7.40 5.58 -8.44
C LEU A 126 7.26 7.10 -8.28
N GLU A 127 7.07 7.82 -9.39
CA GLU A 127 6.80 9.26 -9.37
C GLU A 127 5.49 9.55 -8.64
N ALA A 128 4.43 8.79 -8.90
CA ALA A 128 3.16 8.89 -8.19
C ALA A 128 3.33 8.65 -6.68
N LEU A 129 4.10 7.64 -6.28
CA LEU A 129 4.40 7.33 -4.89
C LEU A 129 5.23 8.44 -4.22
N ILE A 130 6.25 8.97 -4.90
CA ILE A 130 7.04 10.10 -4.39
C ILE A 130 6.18 11.35 -4.29
N ALA A 131 5.32 11.59 -5.27
CA ALA A 131 4.41 12.72 -5.30
C ALA A 131 3.39 12.65 -4.16
N SER A 132 2.78 11.49 -3.89
CA SER A 132 1.86 11.30 -2.77
C SER A 132 2.57 11.59 -1.45
N VAL A 133 3.75 11.01 -1.26
CA VAL A 133 4.58 11.21 -0.08
C VAL A 133 4.94 12.68 0.17
N ARG A 134 5.09 13.51 -0.87
CA ARG A 134 5.41 14.95 -0.74
C ARG A 134 4.20 15.84 -0.43
N ARG A 135 2.98 15.36 -0.60
CA ARG A 135 1.77 16.17 -0.41
C ARG A 135 1.53 16.49 1.06
N VAL A 136 0.81 17.58 1.30
CA VAL A 136 0.26 17.86 2.62
C VAL A 136 -0.86 16.85 2.88
N ALA A 137 -0.81 16.18 4.03
CA ALA A 137 -1.83 15.21 4.42
C ALA A 137 -2.85 15.89 5.32
N HIS A 138 -4.14 15.82 4.96
CA HIS A 138 -5.23 16.29 5.80
C HIS A 138 -5.86 15.10 6.50
N VAL A 139 -5.78 15.06 7.82
CA VAL A 139 -6.39 14.05 8.67
C VAL A 139 -7.67 14.60 9.24
N GLU A 140 -8.80 13.98 8.92
CA GLU A 140 -10.11 14.34 9.47
C GLU A 140 -10.69 13.20 10.29
N THR A 141 -11.12 13.52 11.49
CA THR A 141 -11.96 12.63 12.29
C THR A 141 -13.38 13.13 12.24
N ARG A 142 -14.28 12.24 11.82
CA ARG A 142 -15.72 12.43 11.91
C ARG A 142 -16.29 11.51 12.98
N VAL A 143 -17.34 11.96 13.63
CA VAL A 143 -18.17 11.15 14.53
C VAL A 143 -19.59 11.30 14.05
N ALA A 144 -20.23 10.18 13.69
CA ALA A 144 -21.56 10.18 13.08
C ALA A 144 -21.68 11.17 11.90
N GLY A 145 -20.66 11.21 11.03
CA GLY A 145 -20.62 12.11 9.86
C GLY A 145 -20.27 13.57 10.16
N ARG A 146 -20.20 14.02 11.43
CA ARG A 146 -19.78 15.39 11.79
C ARG A 146 -18.26 15.45 11.96
N VAL A 147 -17.59 16.39 11.29
CA VAL A 147 -16.15 16.65 11.50
C VAL A 147 -15.95 17.24 12.90
N VAL A 148 -15.25 16.50 13.76
CA VAL A 148 -14.94 16.91 15.15
C VAL A 148 -13.51 17.42 15.30
N ALA A 149 -12.60 16.98 14.43
CA ALA A 149 -11.22 17.43 14.39
C ALA A 149 -10.63 17.28 12.99
N ARG A 150 -9.76 18.22 12.63
CA ARG A 150 -8.99 18.25 11.40
C ARG A 150 -7.55 18.63 11.70
N SER A 151 -6.62 17.80 11.27
CA SER A 151 -5.19 18.08 11.31
C SER A 151 -4.63 18.19 9.89
N THR A 152 -3.74 19.14 9.68
CA THR A 152 -2.98 19.29 8.44
C THR A 152 -1.51 19.00 8.75
N LEU A 153 -0.94 18.00 8.09
CA LEU A 153 0.43 17.53 8.26
C LEU A 153 1.28 17.89 7.04
N GLY A 154 2.18 18.86 7.22
CA GLY A 154 3.23 19.16 6.27
C GLY A 154 4.27 18.03 6.20
N TRP A 155 4.95 17.93 5.06
CA TRP A 155 6.02 16.95 4.85
C TRP A 155 7.19 17.10 5.84
N THR A 156 7.45 18.33 6.31
CA THR A 156 8.52 18.63 7.29
C THR A 156 8.14 18.33 8.74
N GLY A 157 6.95 17.76 8.97
CA GLY A 157 6.43 17.50 10.32
C GLY A 157 5.72 18.69 10.97
N SER A 158 5.53 19.81 10.26
CA SER A 158 4.66 20.90 10.72
C SER A 158 3.21 20.42 10.77
N ALA A 159 2.55 20.56 11.91
CA ALA A 159 1.16 20.19 12.09
C ALA A 159 0.31 21.43 12.45
N CYS A 160 -0.87 21.55 11.84
CA CYS A 160 -1.91 22.49 12.27
C CYS A 160 -3.14 21.68 12.67
N LEU A 161 -3.68 21.92 13.86
CA LEU A 161 -4.85 21.23 14.40
C LEU A 161 -6.01 22.23 14.56
N VAL A 162 -7.16 21.85 14.01
CA VAL A 162 -8.45 22.53 14.19
C VAL A 162 -9.40 21.54 14.85
N VAL A 163 -9.96 21.90 16.00
CA VAL A 163 -10.91 21.06 16.75
C VAL A 163 -12.25 21.76 16.89
N ASP A 164 -13.31 20.97 16.95
CA ASP A 164 -14.63 21.43 17.37
C ASP A 164 -14.54 21.91 18.84
N PRO A 165 -15.14 23.07 19.19
CA PRO A 165 -15.09 23.60 20.55
C PRO A 165 -15.75 22.68 21.60
N GLU A 166 -16.60 21.75 21.18
CA GLU A 166 -17.29 20.77 22.02
C GLU A 166 -16.60 19.40 22.01
N ILE A 167 -15.35 19.32 21.52
CA ILE A 167 -14.62 18.05 21.47
C ILE A 167 -14.46 17.45 22.88
N THR A 168 -14.86 16.19 23.03
CA THR A 168 -14.67 15.46 24.29
C THR A 168 -13.22 14.95 24.39
N PRO A 169 -12.69 14.72 25.60
CA PRO A 169 -11.35 14.15 25.79
C PRO A 169 -11.15 12.83 25.05
N GLU A 170 -12.17 11.98 25.03
CA GLU A 170 -12.16 10.70 24.31
C GLU A 170 -12.12 10.89 22.79
N THR A 171 -12.90 11.83 22.25
CA THR A 171 -12.86 12.17 20.82
C THR A 171 -11.50 12.75 20.42
N ALA A 172 -10.89 13.55 21.30
CA ALA A 172 -9.56 14.08 21.09
C ALA A 172 -8.50 12.97 21.08
N ASP A 173 -8.59 11.98 21.98
CA ASP A 173 -7.68 10.82 21.99
C ASP A 173 -7.85 9.97 20.73
N ASN A 174 -9.10 9.70 20.32
CA ASN A 174 -9.38 9.02 19.06
C ASN A 174 -8.82 9.78 17.85
N HIS A 175 -8.90 11.12 17.82
CA HIS A 175 -8.24 11.92 16.79
C HIS A 175 -6.72 11.81 16.84
N ALA A 176 -6.11 11.77 18.02
CA ALA A 176 -4.67 11.60 18.17
C ALA A 176 -4.19 10.23 17.66
N ARG A 177 -4.92 9.15 17.98
CA ARG A 177 -4.66 7.80 17.46
C ARG A 177 -4.80 7.74 15.94
N THR A 178 -5.86 8.35 15.44
CA THR A 178 -6.14 8.55 14.01
C THR A 178 -4.95 9.27 13.35
N LEU A 179 -4.50 10.40 13.90
CA LEU A 179 -3.33 11.13 13.41
C LEU A 179 -2.04 10.28 13.40
N ALA A 180 -1.80 9.52 14.46
CA ALA A 180 -0.64 8.62 14.56
C ALA A 180 -0.67 7.51 13.49
N LEU A 181 -1.85 6.93 13.23
CA LEU A 181 -2.07 5.97 12.14
C LEU A 181 -1.74 6.58 10.78
N ALA A 182 -2.22 7.78 10.47
CA ALA A 182 -1.93 8.45 9.20
C ALA A 182 -0.42 8.65 8.99
N VAL A 183 0.29 9.07 10.04
CA VAL A 183 1.76 9.22 10.01
C VAL A 183 2.45 7.88 9.78
N ARG A 184 2.02 6.81 10.47
CA ARG A 184 2.54 5.45 10.27
C ARG A 184 2.35 4.96 8.85
N VAL A 185 1.16 5.12 8.28
CA VAL A 185 0.87 4.76 6.87
C VAL A 185 1.81 5.50 5.92
N ARG A 186 2.04 6.80 6.12
CA ARG A 186 2.99 7.58 5.31
C ARG A 186 4.42 7.06 5.43
N GLN A 187 4.88 6.74 6.64
CA GLN A 187 6.21 6.14 6.87
C GLN A 187 6.34 4.76 6.20
N THR A 188 5.27 3.97 6.23
CA THR A 188 5.21 2.65 5.62
C THR A 188 5.29 2.72 4.10
N ARG A 189 4.57 3.66 3.47
CA ARG A 189 4.68 3.95 2.02
C ARG A 189 6.10 4.38 1.62
N LEU A 190 6.73 5.21 2.45
CA LEU A 190 8.13 5.60 2.26
C LEU A 190 9.09 4.42 2.32
N ARG A 191 8.91 3.54 3.31
CA ARG A 191 9.70 2.31 3.41
C ARG A 191 9.49 1.42 2.20
N LEU A 192 8.23 1.24 1.76
CA LEU A 192 7.91 0.48 0.57
C LEU A 192 8.64 1.04 -0.67
N ALA A 193 8.65 2.36 -0.86
CA ALA A 193 9.41 3.01 -1.93
C ALA A 193 10.91 2.64 -1.86
N LEU A 194 11.51 2.69 -0.67
CA LEU A 194 12.91 2.34 -0.46
C LEU A 194 13.19 0.85 -0.68
N VAL A 195 12.28 -0.04 -0.29
CA VAL A 195 12.38 -1.49 -0.54
C VAL A 195 12.39 -1.76 -2.04
N VAL A 196 11.46 -1.14 -2.79
CA VAL A 196 11.41 -1.27 -4.26
C VAL A 196 12.70 -0.76 -4.91
N LEU A 197 13.19 0.42 -4.49
CA LEU A 197 14.45 0.97 -4.99
C LEU A 197 15.66 0.08 -4.67
N THR A 198 15.73 -0.45 -3.44
CA THR A 198 16.83 -1.31 -3.01
C THR A 198 16.78 -2.66 -3.74
N GLY A 199 15.60 -3.23 -3.92
CA GLY A 199 15.39 -4.45 -4.70
C GLY A 199 15.81 -4.27 -6.16
N ALA A 200 15.41 -3.16 -6.78
CA ALA A 200 15.83 -2.79 -8.14
C ALA A 200 17.35 -2.63 -8.23
N ALA A 201 17.98 -1.91 -7.30
CA ALA A 201 19.44 -1.70 -7.29
C ALA A 201 20.23 -3.01 -7.12
N ARG A 202 19.83 -3.85 -6.17
CA ARG A 202 20.45 -5.19 -5.95
C ARG A 202 20.31 -6.07 -7.19
N SER A 203 19.18 -6.00 -7.86
CA SER A 203 18.95 -6.80 -9.05
C SER A 203 19.68 -6.25 -10.27
N ALA A 204 19.85 -4.93 -10.40
CA ALA A 204 20.66 -4.32 -11.45
C ALA A 204 22.13 -4.76 -11.40
N ALA A 205 22.68 -5.02 -10.21
CA ALA A 205 24.01 -5.60 -10.06
C ALA A 205 24.11 -7.02 -10.67
N LEU A 206 23.02 -7.79 -10.66
CA LEU A 206 22.95 -9.10 -11.33
C LEU A 206 22.79 -8.96 -12.85
N LEU A 207 22.09 -7.92 -13.33
CA LEU A 207 21.97 -7.63 -14.77
C LEU A 207 23.33 -7.35 -15.39
N ALA A 208 24.21 -6.64 -14.68
CA ALA A 208 25.58 -6.38 -15.12
C ALA A 208 26.42 -7.66 -15.30
N ALA A 209 26.02 -8.77 -14.66
CA ALA A 209 26.64 -10.09 -14.83
C ALA A 209 26.09 -10.91 -16.02
N GLY A 210 25.18 -10.35 -16.85
CA GLY A 210 24.86 -10.90 -18.17
C GLY A 210 23.41 -11.28 -18.45
N GLY A 211 22.40 -10.66 -17.83
CA GLY A 211 21.01 -11.09 -18.01
C GLY A 211 19.96 -9.98 -18.02
N LEU A 212 19.82 -9.23 -19.11
CA LEU A 212 18.68 -8.29 -19.33
C LEU A 212 17.30 -8.95 -19.11
N SER A 213 17.20 -10.27 -19.19
CA SER A 213 15.99 -11.07 -18.99
C SER A 213 15.45 -11.07 -17.56
N ALA A 214 16.20 -10.59 -16.57
CA ALA A 214 15.77 -10.56 -15.17
C ALA A 214 14.86 -9.36 -14.83
N LEU A 215 14.85 -8.30 -15.64
CA LEU A 215 14.02 -7.11 -15.40
C LEU A 215 12.51 -7.42 -15.25
N PRO A 216 11.87 -8.19 -16.15
CA PRO A 216 10.44 -8.52 -16.02
C PRO A 216 10.11 -9.39 -14.80
N ALA A 217 11.08 -10.18 -14.31
CA ALA A 217 10.94 -11.02 -13.11
C ALA A 217 10.83 -10.17 -11.85
N ILE A 218 11.77 -9.23 -11.72
CA ILE A 218 11.82 -8.26 -10.61
C ILE A 218 10.54 -7.41 -10.63
N TYR A 219 10.11 -6.99 -11.82
CA TYR A 219 8.85 -6.28 -11.99
C TYR A 219 7.65 -7.09 -11.50
N ARG A 220 7.51 -8.36 -11.91
CA ARG A 220 6.43 -9.23 -11.45
C ARG A 220 6.45 -9.43 -9.94
N PHE A 221 7.63 -9.55 -9.35
CA PHE A 221 7.77 -9.66 -7.90
C PHE A 221 7.33 -8.37 -7.19
N VAL A 222 7.81 -7.20 -7.64
CA VAL A 222 7.39 -5.91 -7.08
C VAL A 222 5.88 -5.74 -7.22
N ARG A 223 5.33 -6.04 -8.40
CA ARG A 223 3.89 -6.00 -8.64
C ARG A 223 3.13 -6.98 -7.76
N GLN A 224 3.64 -8.17 -7.53
CA GLN A 224 2.99 -9.13 -6.65
C GLN A 224 3.02 -8.69 -5.17
N VAL A 225 4.13 -8.08 -4.71
CA VAL A 225 4.18 -7.49 -3.37
C VAL A 225 3.17 -6.35 -3.25
N ILE A 226 3.00 -5.56 -4.31
CA ILE A 226 1.97 -4.52 -4.39
C ILE A 226 0.57 -5.13 -4.35
N ASP A 227 0.29 -6.09 -5.21
CA ASP A 227 -1.00 -6.78 -5.31
C ASP A 227 -1.35 -7.51 -3.98
N GLU A 228 -0.37 -8.05 -3.26
CA GLU A 228 -0.56 -8.65 -1.92
C GLU A 228 -0.97 -7.62 -0.88
N VAL A 229 -0.39 -6.41 -0.94
CA VAL A 229 -0.80 -5.30 -0.09
C VAL A 229 -2.21 -4.85 -0.46
N ASP A 230 -2.51 -4.68 -1.75
CA ASP A 230 -3.82 -4.23 -2.23
C ASP A 230 -4.94 -5.25 -1.93
N ALA A 231 -4.67 -6.54 -2.13
CA ALA A 231 -5.60 -7.62 -1.79
C ALA A 231 -5.86 -7.68 -0.28
N PHE A 232 -4.82 -7.46 0.54
CA PHE A 232 -4.97 -7.35 1.99
C PHE A 232 -5.84 -6.15 2.38
N ASN A 233 -5.81 -5.06 1.61
CA ASN A 233 -6.65 -3.89 1.82
C ASN A 233 -8.10 -4.10 1.33
N GLN A 234 -8.31 -4.80 0.21
CA GLN A 234 -9.66 -5.12 -0.30
C GLN A 234 -10.41 -6.21 0.48
N ALA A 235 -9.72 -7.29 0.90
CA ALA A 235 -10.31 -8.33 1.76
C ALA A 235 -10.81 -7.76 3.10
N ALA A 236 -10.21 -6.64 3.48
CA ALA A 236 -10.50 -5.87 4.65
C ALA A 236 -11.71 -4.93 4.51
N GLU A 237 -11.98 -4.43 3.29
CA GLU A 237 -13.17 -3.66 2.95
C GLU A 237 -14.41 -4.56 2.77
N THR A 238 -14.21 -5.79 2.31
CA THR A 238 -15.27 -6.79 2.10
C THR A 238 -15.62 -7.61 3.35
N ALA A 239 -14.84 -7.50 4.43
CA ALA A 239 -15.23 -7.97 5.75
C ALA A 239 -16.31 -7.03 6.32
N GLU A 240 -17.52 -7.13 5.76
CA GLU A 240 -18.74 -6.49 6.24
C GLU A 240 -18.91 -6.80 7.74
N PRO A 241 -19.30 -5.82 8.57
CA PRO A 241 -19.52 -6.05 9.99
C PRO A 241 -20.59 -7.13 10.16
N ILE A 242 -20.19 -8.28 10.68
CA ILE A 242 -21.08 -9.37 11.10
C ILE A 242 -21.90 -8.84 12.28
N GLY A 243 -22.99 -8.13 11.99
CA GLY A 243 -23.68 -7.31 12.98
C GLY A 243 -25.07 -6.84 12.57
N GLU A 244 -25.76 -7.55 11.68
CA GLU A 244 -27.23 -7.44 11.54
C GLU A 244 -27.85 -8.83 11.48
N THR A 245 -27.90 -9.50 12.64
CA THR A 245 -28.94 -10.51 12.89
C THR A 245 -29.88 -9.92 13.93
N SER A 246 -31.00 -9.38 13.44
CA SER A 246 -32.20 -9.06 14.24
C SER A 246 -32.81 -10.31 14.86
#